data_AF-A0A1J4KXK4-F1
#
_entry.id   AF-A0A1J4KXK4-F1
#
_cell.length_a   1.000
_cell.length_b   1.000
_cell.length_c   1.000
_cell.angle_alpha   90.00
_cell.angle_beta   90.00
_cell.angle_gamma   90.00
#
_symmetry.space_group_name_H-M   'P 1'
#
loop_
_entity.id
_entity.type
_entity.pdbx_description
1 polymer ?
#
loop_
_entity_poly.entity_id
_entity_poly.type
_entity_poly.pdbx_seq_one_letter_code
_entity_poly.pdbx_strand_id
1 'polypeptide(L)'
;MLGHKIGIRNTGNSCFAASILQMLLNLPKFQQEIVKVHFKGETGKILHQFFTSVETITKDDLENLLIKVMKFDESIENLQQKDPHEFLLELLECINTNSEDNNEIYKMFLIEKLITTYCYNGMEEEENTAIEKFIFENINPNIGDLQSHIDKVASAQHLFINEGPERISQNIRIIKSPSILLFLIRRTEFDD
;
A
#
# COMPACT_ATOMS: atom_id res chain seq x y z
N MET A 1 23.43 11.54 -2.93
CA MET A 1 22.15 10.90 -3.29
C MET A 1 22.02 10.95 -4.80
N LEU A 2 22.26 9.84 -5.48
CA LEU A 2 21.97 9.73 -6.91
C LEU A 2 20.48 9.37 -7.01
N GLY A 3 19.64 10.39 -7.20
CA GLY A 3 18.25 10.18 -7.60
C GLY A 3 18.22 9.35 -8.88
N HIS A 4 17.32 8.39 -8.93
CA HIS A 4 17.35 7.38 -9.97
C HIS A 4 16.90 7.99 -11.30
N LYS A 5 17.83 8.09 -12.28
CA LYS A 5 17.60 8.81 -13.55
C LYS A 5 17.20 7.91 -14.72
N ILE A 6 17.06 6.60 -14.52
CA ILE A 6 16.75 5.66 -15.59
C ILE A 6 15.27 5.32 -15.53
N GLY A 7 14.54 5.68 -16.58
CA GLY A 7 13.14 5.30 -16.74
C GLY A 7 13.01 3.80 -17.01
N ILE A 8 12.07 3.15 -16.34
CA ILE A 8 11.67 1.77 -16.67
C ILE A 8 10.94 1.82 -18.01
N ARG A 9 11.43 1.06 -18.99
CA ARG A 9 10.85 1.02 -20.33
C ARG A 9 9.47 0.36 -20.26
N ASN A 10 8.45 1.06 -20.74
CA ASN A 10 7.13 0.45 -20.93
C ASN A 10 7.20 -0.61 -22.03
N THR A 11 6.64 -1.78 -21.76
CA THR A 11 6.60 -2.95 -22.65
C THR A 11 5.23 -3.15 -23.30
N GLY A 12 4.41 -2.10 -23.34
CA GLY A 12 3.05 -2.10 -23.89
C GLY A 12 2.06 -1.76 -22.77
N ASN A 13 1.60 -2.78 -22.06
CA ASN A 13 0.61 -2.66 -20.98
C ASN A 13 1.22 -2.61 -19.58
N SER A 14 2.54 -2.45 -19.42
CA SER A 14 3.23 -2.46 -18.12
C SER A 14 3.37 -1.08 -17.47
N CYS A 15 2.67 -0.05 -17.98
CA CYS A 15 2.75 1.30 -17.45
C CYS A 15 2.31 1.41 -15.97
N PHE A 16 1.30 0.64 -15.56
CA PHE A 16 0.85 0.55 -14.17
C PHE A 16 2.01 0.12 -13.26
N ALA A 17 2.72 -0.94 -13.63
CA ALA A 17 3.85 -1.46 -12.88
C ALA A 17 5.04 -0.51 -12.94
N ALA A 18 5.39 0.01 -14.12
CA ALA A 18 6.51 0.92 -14.29
C ALA A 18 6.38 2.18 -13.41
N SER A 19 5.18 2.76 -13.29
CA SER A 19 4.94 3.93 -12.43
C SER A 19 5.17 3.63 -10.94
N ILE A 20 4.68 2.49 -10.46
CA ILE A 20 4.81 2.08 -9.06
C ILE A 20 6.26 1.71 -8.74
N LEU A 21 6.92 0.96 -9.63
CA LEU A 21 8.33 0.60 -9.48
C LEU A 21 9.21 1.86 -9.49
N GLN A 22 8.97 2.80 -10.41
CA GLN A 22 9.67 4.09 -10.39
C GLN A 22 9.45 4.86 -9.10
N MET A 23 8.23 4.88 -8.56
CA MET A 23 7.95 5.50 -7.27
C MET A 23 8.76 4.83 -6.15
N LEU A 24 8.67 3.51 -5.99
CA LEU A 24 9.36 2.76 -4.94
C LEU A 24 10.89 2.87 -5.02
N LEU A 25 11.45 2.80 -6.24
CA LEU A 25 12.89 2.91 -6.47
C LEU A 25 13.43 4.30 -6.12
N ASN A 26 12.58 5.34 -6.17
CA ASN A 26 12.94 6.69 -5.80
C ASN A 26 12.67 7.03 -4.32
N LEU A 27 12.16 6.10 -3.51
CA LEU A 27 11.99 6.29 -2.07
C LEU A 27 13.27 5.87 -1.33
N PRO A 28 14.07 6.81 -0.78
CA PRO A 28 15.38 6.47 -0.22
C PRO A 28 15.30 5.48 0.94
N LYS A 29 14.28 5.62 1.78
CA LYS A 29 14.06 4.72 2.92
C LYS A 29 13.69 3.32 2.44
N PHE A 30 12.88 3.19 1.39
CA PHE A 30 12.52 1.88 0.83
C PHE A 30 13.76 1.20 0.25
N GLN A 31 14.55 1.95 -0.53
CA GLN A 31 15.82 1.45 -1.09
C GLN A 31 16.80 0.98 -0.02
N GLN A 32 16.94 1.72 1.08
CA GLN A 32 17.82 1.33 2.18
C GLN A 32 17.38 0.05 2.89
N GLU A 33 16.08 -0.20 2.98
CA GLU A 33 15.56 -1.40 3.65
C GLU A 33 15.50 -2.60 2.70
N ILE A 34 15.09 -2.42 1.44
CA ILE A 34 14.90 -3.54 0.50
C ILE A 34 16.20 -4.27 0.19
N VAL A 35 17.34 -3.56 0.19
CA VAL A 35 18.67 -4.15 -0.02
C VAL A 35 19.16 -4.99 1.17
N LYS A 36 18.57 -4.81 2.36
CA LYS A 36 18.87 -5.59 3.56
C LYS A 36 18.00 -6.84 3.66
N VAL A 37 16.96 -6.95 2.84
CA VAL A 37 16.03 -8.08 2.90
C VAL A 37 16.74 -9.34 2.41
N HIS A 38 16.78 -10.36 3.26
CA HIS A 38 17.19 -11.69 2.88
C HIS A 38 16.01 -12.40 2.21
N PHE A 39 16.12 -12.62 0.91
CA PHE A 39 15.09 -13.27 0.12
C PHE A 39 15.34 -14.77 -0.03
N LYS A 40 14.26 -15.56 -0.04
CA LYS A 40 14.28 -17.02 -0.18
C LYS A 40 13.72 -17.49 -1.53
N GLY A 41 14.21 -18.62 -2.00
CA GLY A 41 13.73 -19.26 -3.23
C GLY A 41 14.12 -18.52 -4.52
N GLU A 42 13.64 -19.03 -5.65
CA GLU A 42 13.93 -18.45 -6.97
C GLU A 42 13.26 -17.08 -7.17
N THR A 43 11.98 -16.96 -6.78
CA THR A 43 11.23 -15.70 -6.76
C THR A 43 11.96 -14.62 -5.97
N GLY A 44 12.46 -14.98 -4.78
CA GLY A 44 13.22 -14.07 -3.93
C GLY A 44 14.53 -13.59 -4.57
N LYS A 45 15.23 -14.46 -5.32
CA LYS A 45 16.43 -14.06 -6.07
C LYS A 45 16.13 -13.03 -7.14
N ILE A 46 15.01 -13.19 -7.87
CA ILE A 46 14.59 -12.24 -8.90
C ILE A 46 14.23 -10.89 -8.26
N LEU A 47 13.47 -10.89 -7.16
CA LEU A 47 13.15 -9.68 -6.39
C LEU A 47 14.42 -8.97 -5.92
N HIS A 48 15.35 -9.71 -5.31
CA HIS A 48 16.63 -9.15 -4.85
C HIS A 48 17.42 -8.54 -6.02
N GLN A 49 17.56 -9.25 -7.14
CA GLN A 49 18.27 -8.75 -8.32
C GLN A 49 17.62 -7.47 -8.85
N PHE A 50 16.29 -7.44 -8.96
CA PHE A 50 15.55 -6.28 -9.46
C PHE A 50 15.78 -5.03 -8.61
N PHE A 51 15.67 -5.16 -7.28
CA PHE A 51 15.79 -4.02 -6.36
C PHE A 51 17.22 -3.63 -6.01
N THR A 52 18.23 -4.44 -6.37
CA THR A 52 19.66 -4.11 -6.18
C THR A 52 20.33 -3.62 -7.47
N SER A 53 19.82 -3.99 -8.64
CA SER A 53 20.36 -3.63 -9.97
C SER A 53 19.68 -2.39 -10.55
N VAL A 54 19.38 -1.43 -9.68
CA VAL A 54 18.54 -0.25 -9.94
C VAL A 54 19.09 0.48 -11.19
N GLU A 55 20.41 0.70 -11.28
CA GLU A 55 21.06 1.43 -12.38
C GLU A 55 21.06 0.72 -13.75
N THR A 56 20.56 -0.51 -13.83
CA THR A 56 20.63 -1.33 -15.04
C THR A 56 19.36 -2.11 -15.33
N ILE A 57 18.19 -1.70 -14.80
CA ILE A 57 16.94 -2.43 -15.02
C ILE A 57 16.66 -2.57 -16.52
N THR A 58 16.68 -3.82 -17.00
CA THR A 58 16.44 -4.18 -18.39
C THR A 58 14.98 -4.54 -18.64
N LYS A 59 14.62 -4.75 -19.92
CA LYS A 59 13.31 -5.31 -20.29
C LYS A 59 13.13 -6.69 -19.64
N ASP A 60 14.17 -7.52 -19.67
CA ASP A 60 14.13 -8.89 -19.19
C ASP A 60 13.94 -8.95 -17.66
N ASP A 61 14.52 -8.00 -16.92
CA ASP A 61 14.29 -7.88 -15.48
C ASP A 61 12.81 -7.56 -15.17
N LEU A 62 12.21 -6.63 -15.92
CA LEU A 62 10.79 -6.30 -15.78
C LEU A 62 9.89 -7.49 -16.15
N GLU A 63 10.21 -8.20 -17.23
CA GLU A 63 9.49 -9.39 -17.64
C GLU A 63 9.59 -10.52 -16.61
N ASN A 64 10.79 -10.79 -16.09
CA ASN A 64 10.98 -11.76 -15.01
C ASN A 64 10.16 -11.38 -13.76
N LEU A 65 10.11 -10.09 -13.41
CA LEU A 65 9.30 -9.63 -12.28
C LEU A 65 7.80 -9.84 -12.55
N LEU A 66 7.26 -9.36 -13.68
CA LEU A 66 5.82 -9.38 -13.91
C LEU A 66 5.28 -10.79 -14.23
N ILE A 67 6.07 -11.61 -14.92
CA ILE A 67 5.62 -12.92 -15.41
C ILE A 67 6.03 -14.03 -14.45
N LYS A 68 7.30 -14.10 -14.03
CA LYS A 68 7.77 -15.22 -13.20
C LYS A 68 7.48 -15.01 -11.71
N VAL A 69 7.66 -13.78 -11.22
CA VAL A 69 7.46 -13.45 -9.80
C VAL A 69 5.99 -13.18 -9.51
N MET A 70 5.39 -12.24 -10.25
CA MET A 70 4.01 -11.82 -10.01
C MET A 70 2.96 -12.72 -10.66
N LYS A 71 3.36 -13.56 -11.64
CA LYS A 71 2.47 -14.53 -12.32
C LYS A 71 1.22 -13.91 -12.93
N PHE A 72 1.36 -12.70 -13.49
CA PHE A 72 0.22 -11.98 -14.05
C PHE A 72 -0.32 -12.58 -15.34
N ASP A 73 0.56 -13.05 -16.19
CA ASP A 73 0.25 -13.63 -17.50
C ASP A 73 1.34 -14.63 -17.89
N GLU A 74 1.16 -15.32 -19.02
CA GLU A 74 2.15 -16.30 -19.52
C GLU A 74 3.39 -15.64 -20.15
N SER A 75 3.23 -14.43 -20.70
CA SER A 75 4.31 -13.65 -21.31
C SER A 75 4.03 -12.16 -21.26
N ILE A 76 5.06 -11.35 -21.48
CA ILE A 76 4.93 -9.88 -21.45
C ILE A 76 4.06 -9.35 -22.59
N GLU A 77 3.98 -10.05 -23.71
CA GLU A 77 3.12 -9.71 -24.86
C GLU A 77 1.63 -9.90 -24.54
N ASN A 78 1.29 -10.82 -23.65
CA ASN A 78 -0.08 -11.10 -23.22
C ASN A 78 -0.53 -10.26 -22.03
N LEU A 79 0.40 -9.48 -21.43
CA LEU A 79 0.16 -8.73 -20.21
C LEU A 79 -1.07 -7.82 -20.33
N GLN A 80 -2.06 -8.03 -19.47
CA GLN A 80 -3.22 -7.15 -19.39
C GLN A 80 -2.95 -5.89 -18.57
N GLN A 81 -3.67 -4.81 -18.86
CA GLN A 81 -3.65 -3.63 -17.99
C GLN A 81 -4.29 -3.98 -16.64
N LYS A 82 -3.64 -3.53 -15.57
CA LYS A 82 -4.08 -3.72 -14.18
C LYS A 82 -4.11 -2.39 -13.45
N ASP A 83 -4.83 -2.38 -12.33
CA ASP A 83 -4.83 -1.23 -11.44
C ASP A 83 -3.44 -1.07 -10.76
N PRO A 84 -2.81 0.12 -10.80
CA PRO A 84 -1.50 0.33 -10.20
C PRO A 84 -1.48 0.13 -8.68
N HIS A 85 -2.58 0.43 -8.00
CA HIS A 85 -2.68 0.26 -6.57
C HIS A 85 -2.79 -1.22 -6.20
N GLU A 86 -3.61 -2.01 -6.91
CA GLU A 86 -3.63 -3.48 -6.76
C GLU A 86 -2.24 -4.08 -6.97
N PHE A 87 -1.54 -3.66 -8.02
CA PHE A 87 -0.15 -4.10 -8.27
C PHE A 87 0.78 -3.81 -7.10
N LEU A 88 0.67 -2.62 -6.48
CA LEU A 88 1.50 -2.27 -5.32
C LEU A 88 1.22 -3.20 -4.13
N LEU A 89 -0.05 -3.50 -3.84
CA LEU A 89 -0.41 -4.39 -2.74
C LEU A 89 0.16 -5.80 -2.96
N GLU A 90 -0.05 -6.35 -4.16
CA GLU A 90 0.46 -7.68 -4.52
C GLU A 90 1.99 -7.74 -4.49
N LEU A 91 2.67 -6.67 -4.95
CA LEU A 91 4.13 -6.59 -4.91
C LEU A 91 4.66 -6.58 -3.47
N LEU A 92 4.04 -5.81 -2.58
CA LEU A 92 4.42 -5.75 -1.17
C LEU A 92 4.18 -7.09 -0.46
N GLU A 93 3.06 -7.75 -0.75
CA GLU A 93 2.77 -9.09 -0.25
C GLU A 93 3.76 -10.13 -0.78
N CYS A 94 4.13 -10.04 -2.06
CA CYS A 94 5.12 -10.91 -2.70
C CYS A 94 6.50 -10.73 -2.05
N ILE A 95 6.94 -9.49 -1.80
CA ILE A 95 8.17 -9.20 -1.06
C ILE A 95 8.11 -9.82 0.34
N ASN A 96 7.01 -9.61 1.07
CA ASN A 96 6.84 -10.13 2.42
C ASN A 96 6.90 -11.66 2.45
N THR A 97 6.19 -12.34 1.55
CA THR A 97 6.11 -13.81 1.49
C THR A 97 7.44 -14.45 1.11
N ASN A 98 8.21 -13.80 0.24
CA ASN A 98 9.49 -14.31 -0.27
C ASN A 98 10.70 -13.81 0.52
N SER A 99 10.48 -13.16 1.66
CA SER A 99 11.55 -12.78 2.59
C SER A 99 11.71 -13.80 3.73
N GLU A 100 12.88 -13.80 4.35
CA GLU A 100 13.11 -14.42 5.66
C GLU A 100 12.41 -13.64 6.77
N ASP A 101 12.25 -14.26 7.94
CA ASP A 101 11.57 -13.66 9.08
C ASP A 101 12.25 -12.32 9.47
N ASN A 102 11.42 -11.30 9.78
CA ASN A 102 11.80 -9.91 10.11
C ASN A 102 11.99 -8.90 8.95
N ASN A 103 11.40 -9.11 7.77
CA ASN A 103 11.34 -7.99 6.81
C ASN A 103 10.47 -6.85 7.38
N GLU A 104 10.98 -5.63 7.28
CA GLU A 104 10.28 -4.43 7.76
C GLU A 104 9.58 -3.67 6.62
N ILE A 105 9.67 -4.16 5.38
CA ILE A 105 9.18 -3.46 4.18
C ILE A 105 7.69 -3.18 4.29
N TYR A 106 6.90 -4.20 4.62
CA TYR A 106 5.45 -4.03 4.78
C TYR A 106 5.12 -3.03 5.90
N LYS A 107 5.88 -3.07 7.01
CA LYS A 107 5.71 -2.18 8.16
C LYS A 107 6.03 -0.72 7.86
N MET A 108 6.76 -0.44 6.78
CA MET A 108 7.03 0.94 6.36
C MET A 108 5.75 1.68 5.95
N PHE A 109 4.78 0.96 5.40
CA PHE A 109 3.51 1.49 4.90
C PHE A 109 2.36 1.27 5.87
N LEU A 110 2.55 0.40 6.88
CA LEU A 110 1.52 0.00 7.81
C LEU A 110 1.08 1.14 8.73
N ILE A 111 -0.23 1.32 8.73
CA ILE A 111 -0.96 2.20 9.63
C ILE A 111 -1.87 1.31 10.48
N GLU A 112 -1.92 1.58 11.78
CA GLU A 112 -2.82 0.87 12.69
C GLU A 112 -3.81 1.87 13.30
N LYS A 113 -5.10 1.60 13.16
CA LYS A 113 -6.20 2.35 13.78
C LYS A 113 -6.77 1.54 14.93
N LEU A 114 -6.96 2.19 16.08
CA LEU A 114 -7.81 1.70 17.15
C LEU A 114 -9.21 2.28 16.93
N ILE A 115 -10.20 1.40 16.83
CA ILE A 115 -11.61 1.75 16.73
C ILE A 115 -12.28 1.31 18.02
N THR A 116 -12.73 2.26 18.81
CA THR A 116 -13.55 1.99 19.99
C THR A 116 -15.00 2.28 19.63
N THR A 117 -15.85 1.26 19.66
CA THR A 117 -17.30 1.37 19.44
C THR A 117 -18.00 1.39 20.79
N TYR A 118 -18.84 2.39 20.99
CA TYR A 118 -19.71 2.54 22.16
C TYR A 118 -21.15 2.30 21.74
N CYS A 119 -21.80 1.33 22.37
CA CYS A 119 -23.20 1.00 22.17
C CYS A 119 -23.97 1.29 23.46
N TYR A 120 -25.00 2.12 23.38
CA TYR A 120 -25.85 2.45 24.53
C TYR A 120 -27.33 2.24 24.18
N ASN A 121 -28.00 1.35 24.90
CA ASN A 121 -29.40 0.98 24.65
C ASN A 121 -30.40 1.67 25.61
N GLY A 122 -29.95 2.64 26.40
CA GLY A 122 -30.78 3.30 27.42
C GLY A 122 -30.64 2.71 28.83
N MET A 123 -30.06 1.51 28.97
CA MET A 123 -29.83 0.85 30.28
C MET A 123 -28.37 0.48 30.49
N GLU A 124 -27.71 -0.04 29.47
CA GLU A 124 -26.33 -0.53 29.52
C GLU A 124 -25.48 0.16 28.45
N GLU A 125 -24.21 0.37 28.77
CA GLU A 125 -23.18 0.85 27.86
C GLU A 125 -22.17 -0.28 27.63
N GLU A 126 -22.03 -0.70 26.38
CA GLU A 126 -21.02 -1.67 25.95
C GLU A 126 -19.91 -0.95 25.19
N GLU A 127 -18.66 -1.30 25.52
CA GLU A 127 -17.47 -0.83 24.82
C GLU A 127 -16.80 -2.01 24.12
N ASN A 128 -16.52 -1.87 22.83
CA ASN A 128 -15.77 -2.84 22.05
C ASN A 128 -14.62 -2.15 21.29
N THR A 129 -13.41 -2.70 21.41
CA THR A 129 -12.22 -2.18 20.73
C THR A 129 -11.75 -3.13 19.64
N ALA A 130 -11.51 -2.59 18.44
CA ALA A 130 -10.88 -3.31 17.33
C ALA A 130 -9.61 -2.57 16.88
N ILE A 131 -8.60 -3.33 16.44
CA ILE A 131 -7.42 -2.78 15.76
C ILE A 131 -7.52 -3.13 14.29
N GLU A 132 -7.56 -2.11 13.44
CA GLU A 132 -7.52 -2.25 11.99
C GLU A 132 -6.15 -1.88 11.44
N LYS A 133 -5.72 -2.62 10.41
CA LYS A 133 -4.42 -2.50 9.75
C LYS A 133 -4.61 -2.20 8.28
N PHE A 134 -3.94 -1.18 7.77
CA PHE A 134 -4.04 -0.76 6.38
C PHE A 134 -2.72 -0.16 5.92
N ILE A 135 -2.48 -0.12 4.61
CA ILE A 135 -1.22 0.37 4.02
C ILE A 135 -1.39 1.64 3.16
N PHE A 136 -2.63 2.16 3.07
CA PHE A 136 -2.96 3.41 2.40
C PHE A 136 -4.21 4.04 3.00
N GLU A 137 -4.34 5.35 2.89
CA GLU A 137 -5.56 6.09 3.21
C GLU A 137 -6.35 6.40 1.95
N ASN A 138 -7.66 6.14 1.99
CA ASN A 138 -8.56 6.43 0.88
C ASN A 138 -8.99 7.90 0.95
N ILE A 139 -8.76 8.62 -0.14
CA ILE A 139 -9.11 10.02 -0.28
C ILE A 139 -10.25 10.17 -1.28
N ASN A 140 -11.34 10.79 -0.84
CA ASN A 140 -12.42 11.23 -1.71
C ASN A 140 -11.88 12.27 -2.71
N PRO A 141 -12.22 12.21 -4.00
CA PRO A 141 -11.68 13.13 -5.00
C PRO A 141 -12.09 14.60 -4.75
N ASN A 142 -13.19 14.82 -4.03
CA ASN A 142 -13.78 16.11 -3.73
C ASN A 142 -13.29 16.74 -2.41
N ILE A 143 -12.16 16.29 -1.85
CA ILE A 143 -11.66 16.81 -0.57
C ILE A 143 -11.25 18.30 -0.60
N GLY A 144 -11.05 18.88 -1.79
CA GLY A 144 -10.63 20.27 -2.00
C GLY A 144 -9.18 20.53 -1.54
N ASP A 145 -8.89 20.28 -0.27
CA ASP A 145 -7.60 20.45 0.39
C ASP A 145 -7.13 19.16 1.08
N LEU A 146 -5.95 18.69 0.69
CA LEU A 146 -5.31 17.51 1.26
C LEU A 146 -4.94 17.71 2.72
N GLN A 147 -4.52 18.92 3.11
CA GLN A 147 -4.14 19.19 4.49
C GLN A 147 -5.35 19.04 5.42
N SER A 148 -6.50 19.60 5.04
CA SER A 148 -7.76 19.45 5.77
C SER A 148 -8.19 17.99 5.93
N HIS A 149 -7.94 17.14 4.92
CA HIS A 149 -8.21 15.71 5.03
C HIS A 149 -7.26 15.04 6.03
N ILE A 150 -5.97 15.34 5.97
CA ILE A 150 -4.95 14.83 6.90
C ILE A 150 -5.29 15.25 8.34
N ASP A 151 -5.65 16.50 8.55
CA ASP A 151 -6.00 17.04 9.87
C ASP A 151 -7.22 16.32 10.46
N LYS A 152 -8.25 16.08 9.63
CA LYS A 152 -9.42 15.28 10.02
C LYS A 152 -9.07 13.85 10.39
N VAL A 153 -8.15 13.22 9.68
CA VAL A 153 -7.71 11.84 9.98
C VAL A 153 -6.87 11.83 11.27
N ALA A 154 -6.04 12.85 11.48
CA ALA A 154 -5.18 12.97 12.65
C ALA A 154 -5.93 13.32 13.95
N SER A 155 -7.06 14.05 13.86
CA SER A 155 -7.74 14.63 15.04
C SER A 155 -8.57 13.66 15.88
N ALA A 156 -8.40 12.34 15.72
CA ALA A 156 -9.19 11.30 16.40
C ALA A 156 -10.72 11.50 16.24
N GLN A 157 -11.28 10.98 15.15
CA GLN A 157 -12.69 11.22 14.82
C GLN A 157 -13.61 10.51 15.82
N HIS A 158 -14.56 11.27 16.38
CA HIS A 158 -15.73 10.71 17.04
C HIS A 158 -16.92 10.78 16.10
N LEU A 159 -17.46 9.64 15.72
CA LEU A 159 -18.53 9.51 14.73
C LEU A 159 -19.78 8.95 15.40
N PHE A 160 -20.92 9.60 15.21
CA PHE A 160 -22.22 9.04 15.56
C PHE A 160 -22.74 8.22 14.38
N ILE A 161 -23.03 6.94 14.62
CA ILE A 161 -23.50 5.99 13.61
C ILE A 161 -25.03 5.89 13.66
N ASN A 162 -25.59 5.78 14.86
CA ASN A 162 -27.03 5.72 15.07
C ASN A 162 -27.42 6.43 16.38
N GLU A 163 -28.57 7.09 16.38
CA GLU A 163 -29.15 7.79 17.53
C GLU A 163 -30.39 7.09 18.11
N GLY A 164 -30.87 5.97 17.54
CA GLY A 164 -31.92 5.16 18.16
C GLY A 164 -32.32 3.88 17.42
N PRO A 165 -32.95 2.90 18.09
CA PRO A 165 -33.21 2.79 19.54
C PRO A 165 -31.95 2.52 20.39
N GLU A 166 -30.86 2.10 19.75
CA GLU A 166 -29.53 2.00 20.35
C GLU A 166 -28.65 3.12 19.79
N ARG A 167 -28.01 3.88 20.68
CA ARG A 167 -27.04 4.89 20.30
C ARG A 167 -25.70 4.19 20.05
N ILE A 168 -25.20 4.29 18.83
CA ILE A 168 -23.90 3.74 18.45
C ILE A 168 -22.99 4.89 18.05
N SER A 169 -21.81 4.95 18.67
CA SER A 169 -20.76 5.90 18.31
C SER A 169 -19.40 5.22 18.23
N GLN A 170 -18.50 5.78 17.45
CA GLN A 170 -17.13 5.28 17.30
C GLN A 170 -16.11 6.37 17.61
N ASN A 171 -15.03 6.00 18.29
CA ASN A 171 -13.81 6.81 18.40
C ASN A 171 -12.70 6.10 17.60
N ILE A 172 -12.18 6.78 16.58
CA ILE A 172 -11.14 6.23 15.70
C ILE A 172 -9.84 6.99 15.95
N ARG A 173 -8.77 6.26 16.29
CA ARG A 173 -7.44 6.84 16.57
C ARG A 173 -6.36 6.11 15.80
N ILE A 174 -5.44 6.84 15.17
CA ILE A 174 -4.21 6.23 14.65
C ILE A 174 -3.29 5.93 15.84
N ILE A 175 -2.99 4.66 16.07
CA ILE A 175 -2.10 4.19 17.14
C ILE A 175 -0.69 3.87 16.63
N LYS A 176 -0.54 3.66 15.32
CA LYS A 176 0.75 3.51 14.66
C LYS A 176 0.75 4.23 13.32
N SER A 177 1.69 5.17 13.17
CA SER A 177 1.90 5.90 11.92
C SER A 177 2.93 5.20 11.04
N PRO A 178 2.76 5.23 9.70
CA PRO A 178 3.69 4.61 8.79
C PRO A 178 4.95 5.47 8.63
N SER A 179 6.02 4.85 8.15
CA SER A 179 7.22 5.57 7.71
C SER A 179 7.04 6.20 6.33
N ILE A 180 6.14 5.65 5.52
CA ILE A 180 5.77 6.10 4.19
C ILE A 180 4.25 6.09 4.13
N LEU A 181 3.65 7.28 4.05
CA LEU A 181 2.20 7.42 3.95
C LEU A 181 1.78 7.45 2.48
N LEU A 182 0.86 6.55 2.11
CA LEU A 182 0.30 6.47 0.77
C LEU A 182 -1.15 6.95 0.79
N PHE A 183 -1.51 7.77 -0.20
CA PHE A 183 -2.86 8.23 -0.41
C PHE A 183 -3.40 7.67 -1.73
N LEU A 184 -4.53 6.97 -1.65
CA LEU A 184 -5.28 6.53 -2.82
C LEU A 184 -6.42 7.51 -3.08
N ILE A 185 -6.31 8.33 -4.11
CA ILE A 185 -7.39 9.23 -4.53
C ILE A 185 -8.35 8.43 -5.41
N ARG A 186 -9.56 8.16 -4.91
CA ARG A 186 -10.59 7.41 -5.63
C ARG A 186 -11.24 8.27 -6.70
N ARG A 187 -10.74 8.23 -7.93
CA ARG A 187 -11.25 9.07 -9.04
C ARG A 187 -12.40 8.45 -9.83
N THR A 188 -12.91 7.32 -9.38
CA THR A 188 -14.06 6.64 -9.95
C THR A 188 -15.17 6.61 -8.91
N GLU A 189 -16.30 7.22 -9.26
CA GLU A 189 -17.57 7.00 -8.57
C GLU A 189 -18.30 5.89 -9.34
N PHE A 190 -19.01 5.01 -8.63
CA PHE A 190 -19.98 4.15 -9.32
C PHE A 190 -21.17 5.04 -9.64
N ASP A 191 -21.50 5.19 -10.92
CA ASP A 191 -22.80 5.73 -11.30
C ASP A 191 -23.86 4.72 -10.81
N ASP A 192 -24.65 5.11 -9.81
CA ASP A 192 -25.81 4.33 -9.33
C ASP A 192 -26.90 4.19 -10.41
#